data_AF-U1PCE7-F1
#
_entry.id   AF-U1PCE7-F1
#
_cell.length_a   1.000
_cell.length_b   1.000
_cell.length_c   1.000
_cell.angle_alpha   90.00
_cell.angle_beta   90.00
_cell.angle_gamma   90.00
#
_symmetry.space_group_name_H-M   'P 1'
#
loop_
_entity.id
_entity.type
_entity.pdbx_description
1 polymer ?
#
loop_
_entity_poly.entity_id
_entity_poly.type
_entity_poly.pdbx_seq_one_letter_code
_entity_poly.pdbx_strand_id
1 'polypeptide(L)'
;MTTNKAFGATLESQTETYLGKLTECTDLLPTVLTAYADGEEYATTTTQIEEIESECDQLRRDITASIANADSQEMGLLNTPINFNQSALLDFYKQLDLVANHTERIAQEIGMLQPEPANDSY
;
A
#
# COMPACT_ATOMS: atom_id res chain seq x y z
N MET A 1 -25.90 -5.05 19.93
CA MET A 1 -24.52 -5.01 20.47
C MET A 1 -23.53 -5.86 19.66
N THR A 2 -23.97 -6.84 18.86
CA THR A 2 -23.12 -7.73 18.06
C THR A 2 -22.56 -7.11 16.77
N THR A 3 -23.28 -6.20 16.11
CA THR A 3 -22.92 -5.63 14.80
C THR A 3 -21.67 -4.73 14.85
N ASN A 4 -21.55 -3.87 15.86
CA ASN A 4 -20.40 -2.97 16.04
C ASN A 4 -19.09 -3.75 16.27
N LYS A 5 -19.14 -4.81 17.09
CA LYS A 5 -17.97 -5.67 17.32
C LYS A 5 -17.54 -6.41 16.04
N ALA A 6 -18.49 -6.71 15.15
CA ALA A 6 -18.19 -7.33 13.87
C ALA A 6 -17.53 -6.34 12.90
N PHE A 7 -18.03 -5.11 12.78
CA PHE A 7 -17.40 -4.09 11.93
C PHE A 7 -15.98 -3.76 12.38
N GLY A 8 -15.77 -3.51 13.68
CA GLY A 8 -14.44 -3.23 14.22
C GLY A 8 -13.44 -4.35 13.97
N ALA A 9 -13.84 -5.61 14.18
CA ALA A 9 -12.98 -6.77 13.91
C ALA A 9 -12.69 -6.96 12.42
N THR A 10 -13.67 -6.71 11.55
CA THR A 10 -13.45 -6.72 10.09
C THR A 10 -12.46 -5.65 9.67
N LEU A 11 -12.64 -4.42 10.15
CA LEU A 11 -11.73 -3.32 9.84
C LEU A 11 -10.32 -3.60 10.34
N GLU A 12 -10.17 -4.11 11.56
CA GLU A 12 -8.88 -4.52 12.13
C GLU A 12 -8.21 -5.58 11.25
N SER A 13 -8.93 -6.66 10.90
CA SER A 13 -8.39 -7.73 10.04
C SER A 13 -7.98 -7.24 8.65
N GLN A 14 -8.77 -6.35 8.04
CA GLN A 14 -8.41 -5.73 6.76
C GLN A 14 -7.19 -4.82 6.90
N THR A 15 -7.08 -4.10 8.02
CA THR A 15 -5.92 -3.23 8.34
C THR A 15 -4.65 -4.07 8.47
N GLU A 16 -4.70 -5.18 9.21
CA GLU A 16 -3.58 -6.11 9.37
C GLU A 16 -3.12 -6.66 8.01
N THR A 17 -4.07 -7.06 7.17
CA THR A 17 -3.80 -7.55 5.81
C THR A 17 -3.12 -6.48 4.97
N TYR A 18 -3.66 -5.26 4.99
CA TYR A 18 -3.09 -4.12 4.26
C TYR A 18 -1.68 -3.76 4.75
N LEU A 19 -1.44 -3.71 6.07
CA LEU A 19 -0.13 -3.41 6.63
C LEU A 19 0.90 -4.52 6.33
N GLY A 20 0.46 -5.78 6.29
CA GLY A 20 1.29 -6.89 5.84
C GLY A 20 1.75 -6.70 4.40
N LYS A 21 0.82 -6.37 3.50
CA LYS A 21 1.12 -6.09 2.08
C LYS A 21 2.00 -4.86 1.88
N LEU A 22 1.76 -3.80 2.64
CA LEU A 22 2.62 -2.62 2.63
C LEU A 22 4.05 -2.97 3.05
N THR A 23 4.20 -3.81 4.08
CA THR A 23 5.52 -4.28 4.53
C THR A 23 6.20 -5.11 3.46
N GLU A 24 5.47 -6.07 2.84
CA GLU A 24 5.97 -6.85 1.70
C GLU A 24 6.46 -5.97 0.56
N CYS A 25 5.70 -4.91 0.22
CA CYS A 25 6.08 -3.94 -0.81
C CYS A 25 7.41 -3.24 -0.45
N THR A 26 7.49 -2.66 0.75
CA THR A 26 8.66 -1.89 1.19
C THR A 26 9.91 -2.73 1.38
N ASP A 27 9.77 -4.01 1.76
CA ASP A 27 10.89 -4.92 2.01
C ASP A 27 11.59 -5.36 0.71
N LEU A 28 10.96 -5.19 -0.45
CA LEU A 28 11.58 -5.44 -1.75
C LEU A 28 12.49 -4.29 -2.20
N LEU A 29 12.31 -3.08 -1.65
CA LEU A 29 13.08 -1.91 -2.08
C LEU A 29 14.59 -2.05 -1.88
N PRO A 30 15.11 -2.53 -0.74
CA PRO A 30 16.55 -2.80 -0.58
C PRO A 30 17.08 -3.83 -1.59
N THR A 31 16.25 -4.81 -1.96
CA THR A 31 16.61 -5.83 -2.95
C THR A 31 16.82 -5.22 -4.33
N VAL A 32 15.89 -4.38 -4.80
CA VAL A 32 16.03 -3.65 -6.07
C VAL A 32 17.26 -2.74 -6.06
N LEU A 33 17.46 -1.98 -4.98
CA LEU A 33 18.59 -1.07 -4.86
C LEU A 33 19.94 -1.79 -4.88
N THR A 34 20.02 -2.95 -4.23
CA THR A 34 21.24 -3.78 -4.20
C THR A 34 21.51 -4.37 -5.57
N ALA A 35 20.51 -4.99 -6.20
CA ALA A 35 20.64 -5.56 -7.54
C ALA A 35 21.05 -4.49 -8.57
N TYR A 36 20.46 -3.29 -8.51
CA TYR A 36 20.90 -2.16 -9.34
C TYR A 36 22.35 -1.76 -9.09
N ALA A 37 22.78 -1.64 -7.83
CA ALA A 37 24.14 -1.25 -7.48
C ALA A 37 25.19 -2.28 -7.93
N ASP A 38 24.83 -3.56 -7.88
CA ASP A 38 25.69 -4.68 -8.26
C ASP A 38 25.65 -4.97 -9.78
N GLY A 39 24.78 -4.27 -10.53
CA GLY A 39 24.59 -4.49 -11.97
C GLY A 39 23.87 -5.80 -12.30
N GLU A 40 23.12 -6.33 -11.34
CA GLU A 40 22.31 -7.54 -11.47
C GLU A 40 20.92 -7.24 -12.06
N GLU A 41 20.17 -8.29 -12.36
CA GLU A 41 18.80 -8.18 -12.87
C GLU A 41 17.85 -7.77 -11.72
N TYR A 42 17.09 -6.70 -11.94
CA TYR A 42 16.14 -6.16 -10.94
C TYR A 42 14.72 -5.98 -11.48
N ALA A 43 14.48 -6.24 -12.78
CA ALA A 43 13.17 -6.00 -13.41
C ALA A 43 12.09 -6.95 -12.87
N THR A 44 12.46 -8.19 -12.55
CA THR A 44 11.57 -9.14 -11.86
C THR A 44 11.10 -8.60 -10.51
N THR A 45 12.01 -8.05 -9.71
CA THR A 45 11.67 -7.47 -8.40
C THR A 45 10.87 -6.17 -8.53
N THR A 46 11.17 -5.32 -9.52
CA THR A 46 10.35 -4.14 -9.83
C THR A 46 8.92 -4.53 -10.20
N THR A 47 8.73 -5.55 -11.05
CA THR A 47 7.41 -6.06 -11.42
C THR A 47 6.65 -6.56 -10.19
N GLN A 48 7.33 -7.26 -9.29
CA GLN A 48 6.73 -7.73 -8.04
C GLN A 48 6.29 -6.56 -7.13
N ILE A 49 7.05 -5.48 -7.07
CA ILE A 49 6.65 -4.27 -6.33
C ILE A 49 5.38 -3.66 -6.92
N GLU A 50 5.28 -3.56 -8.26
CA GLU A 50 4.08 -3.05 -8.95
C GLU A 50 2.83 -3.92 -8.65
N GLU A 51 2.97 -5.24 -8.67
CA GLU A 51 1.88 -6.16 -8.33
C GLU A 51 1.40 -5.97 -6.88
N ILE A 52 2.33 -5.87 -5.91
CA ILE A 52 1.98 -5.70 -4.50
C ILE A 52 1.42 -4.30 -4.23
N GLU A 53 1.94 -3.26 -4.89
CA GLU A 53 1.38 -1.90 -4.81
C GLU A 53 -0.08 -1.93 -5.25
N SER A 54 -0.40 -2.56 -6.39
CA SER A 54 -1.77 -2.67 -6.88
C SER A 54 -2.69 -3.43 -5.91
N GLU A 55 -2.18 -4.46 -5.22
CA GLU A 55 -2.89 -5.14 -4.14
C GLU A 55 -3.15 -4.22 -2.94
N CYS A 56 -2.16 -3.42 -2.53
CA CYS A 56 -2.31 -2.42 -1.48
C CYS A 56 -3.38 -1.39 -1.85
N ASP A 57 -3.35 -0.93 -3.10
CA ASP A 57 -4.23 0.10 -3.63
C ASP A 57 -5.69 -0.38 -3.66
N GLN A 58 -5.90 -1.65 -4.03
CA GLN A 58 -7.20 -2.32 -3.96
C GLN A 58 -7.70 -2.50 -2.52
N LEU A 59 -6.85 -3.01 -1.62
CA LEU A 59 -7.20 -3.18 -0.20
C LEU A 59 -7.59 -1.85 0.46
N ARG A 60 -6.86 -0.77 0.16
CA ARG A 60 -7.18 0.58 0.63
C ARG A 60 -8.56 1.02 0.12
N ARG A 61 -8.87 0.81 -1.16
CA ARG A 61 -10.20 1.14 -1.72
C ARG A 61 -11.31 0.37 -1.00
N ASP A 62 -11.09 -0.90 -0.70
CA ASP A 62 -12.06 -1.73 0.00
C ASP A 62 -12.27 -1.28 1.46
N ILE A 63 -11.19 -0.95 2.16
CA ILE A 63 -11.24 -0.42 3.54
C ILE A 63 -11.94 0.94 3.56
N THR A 64 -11.55 1.86 2.68
CA THR A 64 -12.13 3.21 2.63
C THR A 64 -13.61 3.17 2.22
N ALA A 65 -13.99 2.29 1.28
CA ALA A 65 -15.39 2.04 0.96
C ALA A 65 -16.17 1.47 2.14
N SER A 66 -15.58 0.53 2.89
CA SER A 66 -16.20 -0.04 4.09
C SER A 66 -16.42 1.03 5.17
N ILE A 67 -15.45 1.93 5.38
CA ILE A 67 -15.56 3.05 6.31
C ILE A 67 -16.59 4.09 5.84
N ALA A 68 -16.63 4.40 4.54
CA ALA A 68 -17.52 5.42 3.99
C ALA A 68 -18.99 4.99 3.95
N ASN A 69 -19.23 3.69 3.68
CA ASN A 69 -20.59 3.15 3.53
C ASN A 69 -21.19 2.62 4.83
N ALA A 70 -20.40 2.44 5.89
CA ALA A 70 -20.94 1.95 7.16
C ALA A 70 -21.94 2.96 7.74
N ASP A 71 -23.14 2.49 8.04
CA ASP A 71 -24.16 3.34 8.63
C ASP A 71 -23.92 3.58 10.14
N SER A 72 -24.60 4.58 10.72
CA SER A 72 -24.49 4.90 12.16
C SER A 72 -25.01 3.81 13.11
N GLN A 73 -25.66 2.76 12.59
CA GLN A 73 -26.08 1.58 13.35
C GLN A 73 -25.00 0.46 13.28
N GLU A 74 -24.29 0.35 12.16
CA GLU A 74 -23.24 -0.61 11.83
C GLU A 74 -21.89 -0.24 12.46
N MET A 75 -21.49 1.04 12.43
CA MET A 75 -20.31 1.56 13.14
C MET A 75 -20.49 1.61 14.66
N GLY A 76 -21.66 1.18 15.15
CA GLY A 76 -22.16 1.48 16.49
C GLY A 76 -22.61 2.93 16.60
N LEU A 77 -23.47 3.19 17.61
CA LEU A 77 -24.02 4.50 17.98
C LEU A 77 -23.12 5.67 17.52
N LEU A 78 -23.73 6.76 17.04
CA LEU A 78 -23.08 8.02 16.60
C LEU A 78 -21.91 8.55 17.48
N ASN A 79 -21.74 8.01 18.69
CA ASN A 79 -20.70 8.31 19.66
C ASN A 79 -19.53 7.31 19.74
N THR A 80 -19.33 6.37 18.80
CA THR A 80 -18.13 5.52 18.80
C THR A 80 -16.90 6.31 18.33
N PRO A 81 -15.69 6.03 18.86
CA PRO A 81 -14.46 6.69 18.42
C PRO A 81 -14.22 6.56 16.91
N ILE A 82 -14.65 5.46 16.29
CA ILE A 82 -14.53 5.25 14.84
C ILE A 82 -15.39 6.26 14.08
N ASN A 83 -16.65 6.45 14.48
CA ASN A 83 -17.53 7.42 13.83
C ASN A 83 -17.02 8.87 13.98
N PHE A 84 -16.49 9.23 15.16
CA PHE A 84 -15.90 10.56 15.36
C PHE A 84 -14.61 10.79 14.57
N ASN A 85 -13.84 9.74 14.30
CA ASN A 85 -12.55 9.82 13.63
C ASN A 85 -12.59 9.30 12.19
N GLN A 86 -13.77 9.17 11.59
CA GLN A 86 -13.94 8.61 10.25
C GLN A 86 -13.07 9.34 9.20
N SER A 87 -13.09 10.68 9.20
CA SER A 87 -12.26 11.48 8.29
C SER A 87 -10.76 11.27 8.54
N ALA A 88 -10.34 11.25 9.81
CA ALA A 88 -8.95 11.00 10.19
C ALA A 88 -8.48 9.60 9.79
N LEU A 89 -9.34 8.58 9.90
CA LEU A 89 -9.05 7.22 9.44
C LEU A 89 -8.91 7.15 7.91
N LEU A 90 -9.82 7.80 7.16
CA LEU A 90 -9.70 7.87 5.70
C LEU A 90 -8.40 8.56 5.28
N ASP A 91 -8.02 9.64 5.94
CA ASP A 91 -6.76 10.35 5.65
C ASP A 91 -5.54 9.54 6.08
N PHE A 92 -5.62 8.76 7.16
CA PHE A 92 -4.56 7.83 7.55
C PHE A 92 -4.29 6.78 6.46
N TYR A 93 -5.32 6.13 5.91
CA TYR A 93 -5.14 5.17 4.83
C TYR A 93 -4.59 5.80 3.54
N LYS A 94 -4.96 7.06 3.25
CA LYS A 94 -4.33 7.80 2.14
C LYS A 94 -2.85 8.06 2.39
N GLN A 95 -2.44 8.34 3.63
CA GLN A 95 -1.03 8.57 3.95
C GLN A 95 -0.20 7.29 3.88
N LEU A 96 -0.74 6.15 4.33
CA LEU A 96 -0.06 4.86 4.20
C LEU A 96 0.15 4.48 2.73
N ASP A 97 -0.82 4.76 1.88
CA ASP A 97 -0.76 4.49 0.44
C ASP A 97 0.40 5.21 -0.25
N LEU A 98 0.73 6.42 0.20
CA LEU A 98 1.89 7.16 -0.33
C LEU A 98 3.18 6.37 -0.16
N VAL A 99 3.31 5.53 0.87
CA VAL A 99 4.52 4.71 1.10
C VAL A 99 4.64 3.62 0.04
N ALA A 100 3.55 2.92 -0.30
CA ALA A 100 3.52 1.95 -1.39
C ALA A 100 3.81 2.61 -2.75
N ASN A 101 3.10 3.71 -3.05
CA ASN A 101 3.31 4.51 -4.26
C ASN A 101 4.77 5.00 -4.41
N HIS A 102 5.39 5.47 -3.32
CA HIS A 102 6.78 5.90 -3.35
C HIS A 102 7.74 4.71 -3.56
N THR A 103 7.43 3.55 -3.00
CA THR A 103 8.23 2.34 -3.17
C THR A 103 8.25 1.89 -4.64
N GLU A 104 7.08 1.79 -5.26
CA GLU A 104 6.92 1.50 -6.69
C GLU A 104 7.66 2.53 -7.55
N ARG A 105 7.43 3.81 -7.29
CA ARG A 105 8.04 4.89 -8.04
C ARG A 105 9.57 4.86 -7.98
N ILE A 106 10.16 4.61 -6.81
CA ILE A 106 11.61 4.48 -6.68
C ILE A 106 12.11 3.31 -7.54
N ALA A 107 11.44 2.15 -7.47
CA ALA A 107 11.82 0.96 -8.24
C ALA A 107 11.73 1.19 -9.77
N GLN A 108 10.72 1.93 -10.23
CA GLN A 108 10.56 2.31 -11.65
C GLN A 108 11.60 3.34 -12.10
N GLU A 109 11.86 4.38 -11.29
CA GLU A 109 12.79 5.45 -11.63
C GLU A 109 14.24 4.95 -11.74
N ILE A 110 14.63 3.92 -10.97
CA ILE A 110 15.96 3.29 -11.05
C ILE A 110 16.24 2.77 -12.48
N GLY A 111 15.25 2.15 -13.13
CA GLY A 111 15.38 1.67 -14.51
C GLY A 111 15.56 2.80 -15.52
N MET A 112 15.09 4.00 -15.21
CA MET A 112 15.22 5.19 -16.07
C MET A 112 16.57 5.90 -15.90
N LEU A 113 17.26 5.69 -14.78
CA LEU A 113 18.56 6.31 -14.47
C LEU A 113 19.74 5.66 -15.22
N GLN A 114 19.54 4.49 -15.82
CA GLN A 114 20.57 3.83 -16.62
C GLN A 114 20.51 4.36 -18.07
N PRO A 115 21.48 5.18 -18.55
CA PRO A 115 21.63 5.36 -19.98
C PRO A 115 22.06 4.02 -20.61
N GLU A 116 21.58 3.73 -21.83
CA GLU A 116 22.14 2.62 -22.61
C GLU A 116 23.68 2.80 -22.67
N PRO A 117 24.47 1.72 -22.52
CA PRO A 117 25.85 1.80 -22.94
C PRO A 117 25.83 2.15 -24.43
N ALA A 118 26.26 3.37 -24.75
CA ALA A 118 26.54 3.77 -26.12
C ALA A 118 27.62 2.82 -26.64
N ASN A 119 27.19 1.71 -27.25
CA ASN A 119 28.04 0.88 -28.10
C ASN A 119 28.27 1.65 -29.40
N ASP A 120 28.91 2.82 -29.32
CA ASP A 120 29.58 3.43 -30.44
C ASP A 120 30.91 2.69 -30.61
N SER A 121 30.83 1.52 -31.23
CA SER A 121 31.99 0.87 -31.83
C SER A 121 32.48 1.75 -33.00
N TYR A 122 33.61 2.42 -32.81
CA TYR A 122 34.42 2.97 -33.89
C TYR A 122 35.73 2.19 -34.02
#